data_AF-A0A920UQ44-F1
#
_entry.id   AF-A0A920UQ44-F1
#
_cell.length_a   1.000
_cell.length_b   1.000
_cell.length_c   1.000
_cell.angle_alpha   90.00
_cell.angle_beta   90.00
_cell.angle_gamma   90.00
#
_symmetry.space_group_name_H-M   'P 1'
#
loop_
_entity.id
_entity.type
_entity.pdbx_description
1 polymer ?
#
loop_
_entity_poly.entity_id
_entity_poly.type
_entity_poly.pdbx_seq_one_letter_code
_entity_poly.pdbx_strand_id
1 'polypeptide(L)'
;MTNVKICGLRTLSDATIAIQEGADFIGFVFVQNVTRQINVSTAKKIIKQTKKLLQPDAQLKFVGLFVNEQIDQINQIINECELDYVNCVEMKPLLNGNL
;
A
#
# COMPACT_ATOMS: atom_id res chain seq x y z
N MET A 1 -22.72 4.41 -2.09
CA MET A 1 -21.53 5.29 -2.01
C MET A 1 -20.33 4.44 -2.39
N THR A 2 -19.37 4.98 -3.15
CA THR A 2 -18.27 4.20 -3.74
C THR A 2 -16.97 4.54 -3.03
N ASN A 3 -16.21 3.51 -2.65
CA ASN A 3 -14.91 3.67 -2.04
C ASN A 3 -13.81 3.73 -3.10
N VAL A 4 -12.84 4.63 -2.94
CA VAL A 4 -11.74 4.89 -3.88
C VAL A 4 -10.38 4.60 -3.24
N LYS A 5 -9.55 3.81 -3.93
CA LYS A 5 -8.17 3.50 -3.55
C LYS A 5 -7.16 4.05 -4.54
N ILE A 6 -6.21 4.86 -4.07
CA ILE A 6 -5.08 5.34 -4.87
C ILE A 6 -3.85 4.49 -4.57
N CYS A 7 -3.33 3.77 -5.57
CA CYS A 7 -2.35 2.69 -5.37
C CYS A 7 -0.97 3.01 -5.96
N GLY A 8 0.08 2.61 -5.24
CA GLY A 8 1.48 2.75 -5.66
C GLY A 8 2.06 4.13 -5.39
N LEU A 9 1.61 4.78 -4.32
CA LEU A 9 2.16 6.05 -3.87
C LEU A 9 3.53 5.83 -3.23
N ARG A 10 4.45 6.77 -3.49
CA ARG A 10 5.86 6.68 -3.05
C ARG A 10 6.35 7.93 -2.34
N THR A 11 5.57 8.99 -2.33
CA THR A 11 5.93 10.27 -1.73
C THR A 11 4.83 10.74 -0.80
N LEU A 12 5.21 11.54 0.21
CA LEU A 12 4.23 12.20 1.07
C LEU A 12 3.34 13.16 0.27
N SER A 13 3.90 13.87 -0.72
CA SER A 13 3.14 14.85 -1.51
C SER A 13 1.99 14.17 -2.25
N ASP A 14 2.24 13.05 -2.92
CA ASP A 14 1.19 12.33 -3.65
C ASP A 14 0.13 11.77 -2.70
N ALA A 15 0.55 11.28 -1.52
CA ALA A 15 -0.36 10.79 -0.49
C ALA A 15 -1.27 11.91 0.03
N THR A 16 -0.71 13.09 0.32
CA THR A 16 -1.47 14.25 0.77
C THR A 16 -2.48 14.71 -0.28
N ILE A 17 -2.08 14.79 -1.56
CA ILE A 17 -2.99 15.15 -2.64
C ILE A 17 -4.13 14.13 -2.75
N ALA A 18 -3.83 12.83 -2.75
CA ALA A 18 -4.84 11.79 -2.82
C ALA A 18 -5.89 11.91 -1.70
N ILE A 19 -5.47 12.26 -0.49
CA ILE A 19 -6.36 12.44 0.66
C ILE A 19 -7.21 13.70 0.51
N GLN A 20 -6.62 14.81 0.06
CA GLN A 20 -7.34 16.05 -0.19
C GLN A 20 -8.43 15.90 -1.25
N GLU A 21 -8.18 15.04 -2.24
CA GLU A 21 -9.14 14.69 -3.30
C GLU A 21 -10.14 13.59 -2.89
N GLY A 22 -10.14 13.17 -1.61
CA GLY A 22 -11.16 12.27 -1.06
C GLY A 22 -10.90 10.78 -1.24
N ALA A 23 -9.63 10.34 -1.35
CA ALA A 23 -9.31 8.92 -1.33
C ALA A 23 -9.66 8.26 0.02
N ASP A 24 -10.37 7.13 -0.01
CA ASP A 24 -10.65 6.32 1.18
C ASP A 24 -9.46 5.43 1.56
N PHE A 25 -8.65 5.02 0.57
CA PHE A 25 -7.51 4.13 0.76
C PHE A 25 -6.25 4.62 0.04
N ILE A 26 -5.11 4.50 0.73
CA ILE A 26 -3.77 4.72 0.16
C ILE A 26 -3.02 3.40 0.08
N GLY A 27 -2.54 3.07 -1.12
CA GLY A 27 -1.84 1.81 -1.41
C GLY A 27 -0.35 1.96 -1.63
N PHE A 28 0.42 1.07 -1.01
CA PHE A 28 1.88 0.93 -1.14
C PHE A 28 2.23 -0.40 -1.81
N VAL A 29 3.26 -0.43 -2.64
CA VAL A 29 3.67 -1.64 -3.38
C VAL A 29 4.97 -2.17 -2.80
N PHE A 30 4.89 -3.28 -2.06
CA PHE A 30 6.03 -3.95 -1.43
C PHE A 30 6.58 -5.08 -2.30
N VAL A 31 6.46 -4.95 -3.62
CA VAL A 31 6.96 -5.92 -4.59
C VAL A 31 8.33 -5.48 -5.08
N GLN A 32 9.30 -6.39 -5.08
CA GLN A 32 10.65 -6.08 -5.56
C GLN A 32 10.69 -5.95 -7.09
N ASN A 33 11.58 -5.08 -7.59
CA ASN A 33 11.89 -4.92 -9.02
C ASN A 33 10.73 -4.38 -9.88
N VAL A 34 9.81 -3.60 -9.30
CA VAL A 34 8.75 -2.90 -10.06
C VAL A 34 8.87 -1.39 -9.90
N THR A 35 8.44 -0.64 -10.92
CA THR A 35 8.56 0.83 -10.96
C THR A 35 7.94 1.53 -9.75
N ARG A 36 6.86 0.97 -9.21
CA ARG A 36 6.11 1.53 -8.07
C ARG A 36 6.55 0.98 -6.71
N GLN A 37 7.63 0.19 -6.65
CA GLN A 37 8.16 -0.36 -5.42
C GLN A 37 8.43 0.74 -4.38
N ILE A 38 8.07 0.47 -3.13
CA ILE A 38 8.43 1.29 -1.98
C ILE A 38 9.13 0.42 -0.93
N ASN A 39 10.10 0.98 -0.23
CA ASN A 39 10.72 0.32 0.92
C ASN A 39 9.90 0.58 2.20
N VAL A 40 10.00 -0.34 3.17
CA VAL A 40 9.28 -0.30 4.45
C VAL A 40 9.52 1.00 5.21
N SER A 41 10.77 1.46 5.27
CA SER A 41 11.14 2.69 6.00
C SER A 41 10.47 3.94 5.43
N THR A 42 10.33 4.03 4.09
CA THR A 42 9.67 5.14 3.41
C THR A 42 8.16 5.06 3.60
N ALA A 43 7.55 3.88 3.45
CA ALA A 43 6.12 3.68 3.69
C ALA A 43 5.75 4.09 5.13
N LYS A 44 6.50 3.62 6.13
CA LYS A 44 6.34 4.00 7.54
C LYS A 44 6.41 5.50 7.76
N LYS A 45 7.37 6.19 7.14
CA LYS A 45 7.50 7.66 7.24
C LYS A 45 6.28 8.37 6.66
N ILE A 46 5.84 7.97 5.45
CA ILE A 46 4.67 8.55 4.79
C ILE A 46 3.43 8.32 5.65
N ILE A 47 3.15 7.09 6.06
CA ILE A 47 1.97 6.76 6.89
C ILE A 47 1.96 7.59 8.16
N LYS A 48 3.09 7.66 8.88
CA LYS A 48 3.20 8.45 10.11
C LYS A 48 2.97 9.94 9.87
N GLN A 49 3.52 10.49 8.79
CA GLN A 49 3.34 11.91 8.46
C GLN A 49 1.90 12.19 8.03
N THR A 50 1.32 11.33 7.21
CA THR A 50 -0.08 11.39 6.79
C THR A 50 -1.02 11.37 7.99
N LYS A 51 -0.87 10.40 8.92
CA LYS A 51 -1.72 10.31 10.12
C LYS A 51 -1.71 11.60 10.96
N LYS A 52 -0.59 12.33 10.99
CA LYS A 52 -0.48 13.63 11.68
C LYS A 52 -1.23 14.77 11.00
N LEU A 53 -1.51 14.66 9.70
CA LEU A 53 -2.21 15.67 8.91
C LEU A 53 -3.73 15.41 8.87
N LEU A 54 -4.17 14.22 9.29
CA LEU A 54 -5.58 13.83 9.27
C LEU A 54 -6.37 14.47 10.42
N GLN A 55 -7.64 14.76 10.13
CA GLN A 55 -8.60 15.12 11.16
C GLN A 55 -8.95 13.90 12.04
N PRO A 56 -9.36 14.08 13.30
CA PRO A 56 -9.64 12.97 14.22
C PRO A 56 -10.69 11.97 13.73
N ASP A 57 -11.61 12.40 12.87
CA ASP A 57 -12.72 11.64 12.30
C ASP A 57 -12.44 11.09 10.90
N ALA A 58 -11.25 11.34 10.33
CA ALA A 58 -10.88 10.86 9.01
C ALA A 58 -10.79 9.32 8.99
N GLN A 59 -11.46 8.70 8.02
CA GLN A 59 -11.53 7.24 7.87
C GLN A 59 -10.50 6.67 6.88
N LEU A 60 -9.37 7.35 6.67
CA LEU A 60 -8.34 6.91 5.73
C LEU A 60 -7.73 5.57 6.16
N LYS A 61 -7.58 4.65 5.20
CA LYS A 61 -6.97 3.34 5.41
C LYS A 61 -5.73 3.10 4.56
N PHE A 62 -4.72 2.45 5.12
CA PHE A 62 -3.47 2.13 4.42
C PHE A 62 -3.43 0.67 3.99
N VAL A 63 -3.00 0.42 2.76
CA VAL A 63 -3.02 -0.91 2.13
C VAL A 63 -1.65 -1.28 1.58
N GLY A 64 -1.13 -2.46 1.93
CA GLY A 64 0.08 -3.03 1.34
C GLY A 64 -0.25 -4.02 0.21
N LEU A 65 0.38 -3.88 -0.96
CA LEU A 65 0.34 -4.87 -2.05
C LEU A 65 1.58 -5.76 -1.99
N PHE A 66 1.33 -7.07 -1.96
CA PHE A 66 2.34 -8.12 -1.93
C PHE A 66 2.08 -9.13 -3.05
N VAL A 67 3.15 -9.68 -3.63
CA VAL A 67 3.08 -10.71 -4.66
C VAL A 67 3.99 -11.84 -4.26
N ASN A 68 3.44 -13.05 -4.08
CA ASN A 68 4.19 -14.25 -3.69
C ASN A 68 5.08 -14.08 -2.43
N GLU A 69 4.70 -13.19 -1.51
CA GLU A 69 5.48 -12.88 -0.30
C GLU A 69 5.12 -13.82 0.86
N GLN A 70 6.09 -14.12 1.72
CA GLN A 70 5.87 -15.00 2.88
C GLN A 70 5.04 -14.29 3.96
N ILE A 71 4.14 -15.04 4.63
CA ILE A 71 3.23 -14.47 5.63
C ILE A 71 3.95 -13.77 6.78
N ASP A 72 5.11 -14.30 7.20
CA ASP A 72 5.92 -13.70 8.27
C ASP A 72 6.47 -12.32 7.86
N GLN A 73 6.91 -12.19 6.60
CA GLN A 73 7.37 -10.91 6.04
C GLN A 73 6.22 -9.90 5.92
N ILE A 74 5.04 -10.37 5.48
CA ILE A 74 3.83 -9.55 5.42
C ILE A 74 3.46 -9.04 6.82
N ASN A 75 3.42 -9.92 7.82
CA ASN A 75 3.09 -9.57 9.20
C ASN A 75 4.10 -8.58 9.80
N GLN A 76 5.39 -8.75 9.52
CA GLN A 76 6.41 -7.79 9.91
C GLN A 76 6.12 -6.40 9.33
N ILE A 77 5.82 -6.32 8.03
CA ILE A 77 5.55 -5.05 7.34
C ILE A 77 4.24 -4.41 7.83
N ILE A 78 3.19 -5.20 8.08
CA ILE A 78 1.93 -4.72 8.69
C ILE A 78 2.23 -4.00 10.01
N ASN A 79 2.98 -4.64 10.89
CA ASN A 79 3.30 -4.09 12.21
C ASN A 79 4.23 -2.87 12.12
N GLU A 80 5.24 -2.91 11.25
CA GLU A 80 6.19 -1.80 11.12
C GLU A 80 5.58 -0.54 10.52
N CYS A 81 4.67 -0.71 9.55
CA CYS A 81 4.03 0.39 8.82
C CYS A 81 2.66 0.76 9.38
N GLU A 82 2.08 -0.04 10.28
CA GLU A 82 0.70 0.09 10.77
C GLU A 82 -0.33 0.07 9.62
N LEU A 83 -0.22 -0.92 8.73
CA LEU A 83 -1.16 -1.12 7.64
C LEU A 83 -2.52 -1.62 8.15
N ASP A 84 -3.61 -1.13 7.56
CA ASP A 84 -4.97 -1.59 7.89
C ASP A 84 -5.38 -2.82 7.09
N TYR A 85 -4.96 -2.91 5.82
CA TYR A 85 -5.30 -4.00 4.91
C TYR A 85 -4.09 -4.47 4.11
N VAL A 86 -4.19 -5.70 3.61
CA VAL A 86 -3.23 -6.28 2.67
C VAL A 86 -3.94 -6.79 1.42
N ASN A 87 -3.33 -6.51 0.27
CA ASN A 87 -3.69 -7.10 -1.00
C ASN A 87 -2.61 -8.12 -1.34
N CYS A 88 -2.92 -9.40 -1.20
CA CYS A 88 -2.01 -10.49 -1.55
C CYS A 88 -2.40 -11.04 -2.92
N VAL A 89 -1.43 -11.09 -3.84
CA VAL A 89 -1.61 -11.68 -5.16
C VAL A 89 -0.68 -12.87 -5.30
N GLU A 90 -1.24 -14.03 -5.64
CA GLU A 90 -0.46 -15.18 -6.08
C GLU A 90 -0.32 -15.12 -7.60
N MET A 91 0.92 -15.03 -8.08
CA MET A 91 1.20 -15.20 -9.50
C MET A 91 1.52 -16.67 -9.77
N LYS A 92 0.61 -17.36 -10.46
CA LYS A 92 0.86 -18.69 -11.01
C LYS A 92 1.50 -18.53 -12.39
N PRO A 93 2.52 -19.34 -12.75
CA PRO A 93 3.00 -19.38 -14.11
C PRO A 93 1.82 -19.71 -15.03
N LEU A 94 1.65 -18.95 -16.11
CA LEU A 94 0.82 -19.40 -17.21
C LEU A 94 1.50 -20.69 -17.70
N LEU A 95 0.81 -21.83 -17.59
CA LEU A 95 1.30 -23.07 -18.18
C LEU A 95 1.64 -22.76 -19.64
N ASN A 96 2.89 -22.98 -20.04
CA ASN A 96 3.33 -22.81 -21.41
C ASN A 96 2.40 -23.65 -22.30
N GLY A 97 1.46 -22.98 -22.97
CA GLY A 97 0.69 -23.58 -24.03
C GLY A 97 1.63 -23.82 -25.18
N ASN A 98 2.15 -25.05 -25.27
CA ASN A 98 2.66 -25.56 -26.54
C ASN A 98 1.47 -25.61 -27.50
N LEU A 99 1.38 -24.61 -28.39
CA LEU A 99 0.67 -24.68 -29.66
C LEU A 99 1.69 -24.98 -30.75
#